data_AF-A0A4U1I7U6-F1
#
_entry.id   AF-A0A4U1I7U6-F1
#
_cell.length_a   1.000
_cell.length_b   1.000
_cell.length_c   1.000
_cell.angle_alpha   90.00
_cell.angle_beta   90.00
_cell.angle_gamma   90.00
#
_symmetry.space_group_name_H-M   'P 1'
#
loop_
_entity.id
_entity.type
_entity.pdbx_description
1 polymer ?
#
loop_
_entity_poly.entity_id
_entity_poly.type
_entity_poly.pdbx_seq_one_letter_code
_entity_poly.pdbx_strand_id
1 'polypeptide(L)'
;MPIDPRARHAARRLAQFHLVQISQLARAAAACAAAAFAFTAAHAGETAEPPDICPALKTIVASSDYAHLRSEPAAKLPGVDAADDCHTSAHVLDCRWHAHWKADGFVNDPLEELGADVAACLPNVVHDVNTPTRQHFIVKAADRRVNVTASVVGQDELRLRVTR
;
A
#
# COMPACT_ATOMS: atom_id res chain seq x y z
N MET A 1 32.01 68.35 -37.23
CA MET A 1 32.51 67.04 -37.70
C MET A 1 31.32 66.15 -38.05
N PRO A 2 31.17 65.68 -39.30
CA PRO A 2 30.06 64.80 -39.65
C PRO A 2 30.36 63.36 -39.19
N ILE A 3 29.42 62.75 -38.47
CA ILE A 3 29.53 61.37 -37.99
C ILE A 3 29.38 60.40 -39.18
N ASP A 4 30.41 59.57 -39.42
CA ASP A 4 30.48 58.61 -40.52
C ASP A 4 29.27 57.64 -40.52
N PRO A 5 28.47 57.59 -41.60
CA PRO A 5 27.33 56.68 -41.71
C PRO A 5 27.72 55.19 -41.73
N ARG A 6 28.97 54.83 -42.08
CA ARG A 6 29.48 53.45 -42.04
C ARG A 6 29.72 52.96 -40.61
N ALA A 7 30.24 53.82 -39.73
CA ALA A 7 30.41 53.52 -38.31
C ALA A 7 29.06 53.23 -37.62
N ARG A 8 28.00 53.96 -38.00
CA ARG A 8 26.63 53.74 -37.50
C ARG A 8 26.04 52.41 -37.97
N HIS A 9 26.34 51.96 -39.18
CA HIS A 9 25.89 50.65 -39.69
C HIS A 9 26.61 49.48 -39.01
N ALA A 10 27.92 49.61 -38.76
CA ALA A 10 28.68 48.58 -38.05
C ALA A 10 28.22 48.42 -36.59
N ALA A 11 28.00 49.54 -35.87
CA ALA A 11 27.49 49.52 -34.50
C ALA A 11 26.07 48.91 -34.40
N ARG A 12 25.19 49.21 -35.35
CA ARG A 12 23.84 48.62 -35.41
C ARG A 12 23.88 47.11 -35.67
N ARG A 13 24.77 46.65 -36.56
CA ARG A 13 24.94 45.20 -36.82
C ARG A 13 25.42 44.47 -35.58
N LEU A 14 26.45 44.99 -34.89
CA LEU A 14 26.97 44.38 -33.65
C LEU A 14 25.90 44.32 -32.55
N ALA A 15 25.17 45.43 -32.31
CA ALA A 15 24.08 45.43 -31.34
C ALA A 15 22.96 44.45 -31.68
N GLN A 16 22.63 44.30 -32.97
CA GLN A 16 21.62 43.36 -33.44
C GLN A 16 22.07 41.90 -33.33
N PHE A 17 23.34 41.60 -33.59
CA PHE A 17 23.92 40.27 -33.33
C PHE A 17 23.88 39.92 -31.83
N HIS A 18 24.24 40.85 -30.94
CA HIS A 18 24.18 40.62 -29.50
C HIS A 18 22.74 40.39 -29.00
N LEU A 19 21.75 41.13 -29.50
CA LEU A 19 20.34 40.96 -29.12
C LEU A 19 19.76 39.62 -29.60
N VAL A 20 20.12 39.15 -30.80
CA VAL A 20 19.72 37.83 -31.32
C VAL A 20 20.36 36.71 -30.51
N GLN A 21 21.62 36.86 -30.11
CA GLN A 21 22.34 35.85 -29.34
C GLN A 21 21.80 35.73 -27.90
N ILE A 22 21.45 36.85 -27.25
CA ILE A 22 20.84 36.85 -25.91
C ILE A 22 19.44 36.21 -25.94
N SER A 23 18.64 36.49 -26.97
CA SER A 23 17.29 35.93 -27.09
C SER A 23 17.26 34.44 -27.46
N GLN A 24 18.29 33.93 -28.14
CA GLN A 24 18.45 32.48 -28.38
C GLN A 24 18.86 31.73 -27.10
N LEU A 25 19.78 32.28 -26.30
CA LEU A 25 20.19 31.67 -25.02
C LEU A 25 19.04 31.64 -24.00
N ALA A 26 18.23 32.71 -23.93
CA ALA A 26 17.06 32.75 -23.05
C ALA A 26 15.99 31.70 -23.42
N ARG A 27 15.77 31.46 -24.73
CA ARG A 27 14.85 30.41 -25.20
C ARG A 27 15.36 29.00 -24.91
N ALA A 28 16.66 28.74 -25.05
CA ALA A 28 17.25 27.46 -24.71
C ALA A 28 17.18 27.16 -23.19
N ALA A 29 17.45 28.16 -22.35
CA ALA A 29 17.34 28.04 -20.90
C ALA A 29 15.90 27.77 -20.44
N ALA A 30 14.90 28.43 -21.03
CA ALA A 30 13.49 28.20 -20.72
C ALA A 30 13.00 26.80 -21.15
N ALA A 31 13.49 26.28 -22.28
CA ALA A 31 13.14 24.93 -22.74
C ALA A 31 13.74 23.83 -21.84
N CYS A 32 14.98 24.01 -21.36
CA CYS A 32 15.59 23.08 -20.40
C CYS A 32 14.88 23.09 -19.03
N ALA A 33 14.45 24.26 -18.55
CA ALA A 33 13.70 24.36 -17.30
C ALA A 33 12.32 23.68 -17.39
N ALA A 34 11.59 23.85 -18.50
CA ALA A 34 10.29 23.20 -18.70
C ALA A 34 10.40 21.67 -18.78
N ALA A 35 11.46 21.13 -19.40
CA ALA A 35 11.71 19.69 -19.45
C ALA A 35 12.04 19.09 -18.07
N ALA A 36 12.72 19.86 -17.20
CA ALA A 36 13.05 19.42 -15.84
C ALA A 36 11.82 19.34 -14.92
N PHE A 37 10.83 20.22 -15.09
CA PHE A 37 9.57 20.17 -14.31
C PHE A 37 8.59 19.08 -14.81
N ALA A 38 8.65 18.70 -16.09
CA ALA A 38 7.81 17.62 -16.62
C ALA A 38 8.24 16.22 -16.12
N PHE A 39 9.52 16.04 -15.77
CA PHE A 39 10.04 14.75 -15.29
C PHE A 39 9.73 14.46 -13.80
N THR A 40 9.45 15.49 -12.99
CA THR A 40 9.18 15.32 -11.55
C THR A 40 7.71 15.08 -11.24
N ALA A 41 6.78 15.42 -12.14
CA ALA A 41 5.35 15.23 -11.92
C ALA A 41 4.84 13.81 -12.25
N ALA A 42 5.59 13.00 -13.00
CA ALA A 42 5.20 11.65 -13.37
C ALA A 42 5.46 10.58 -12.29
N HIS A 43 6.07 10.97 -11.16
CA HIS A 43 6.40 10.07 -10.05
C HIS A 43 5.78 10.54 -8.73
N ALA A 44 4.68 11.29 -8.79
CA ALA A 44 3.76 11.34 -7.65
C ALA A 44 3.19 9.92 -7.52
N GLY A 45 3.90 9.09 -6.75
CA GLY A 45 3.59 7.69 -6.56
C GLY A 45 2.12 7.55 -6.16
N GLU A 46 1.45 6.61 -6.80
CA GLU A 46 0.25 6.01 -6.23
C GLU A 46 0.59 5.70 -4.77
N THR A 47 -0.04 6.43 -3.84
CA THR A 47 -0.15 5.94 -2.48
C THR A 47 -0.91 4.63 -2.60
N ALA A 48 -0.18 3.51 -2.61
CA ALA A 48 -0.78 2.19 -2.69
C ALA A 48 -1.82 2.11 -1.58
N GLU A 49 -3.08 1.89 -1.96
CA GLU A 49 -4.16 1.69 -1.00
C GLU A 49 -3.75 0.52 -0.09
N PRO A 50 -3.99 0.62 1.23
CA PRO A 50 -3.73 -0.49 2.14
C PRO A 50 -4.41 -1.76 1.58
N PRO A 51 -3.70 -2.89 1.52
CA PRO A 51 -4.23 -4.08 0.89
C PRO A 51 -5.48 -4.60 1.64
N ASP A 52 -6.60 -4.75 0.91
CA ASP A 52 -7.89 -5.21 1.45
C ASP A 52 -7.82 -6.68 1.90
N ILE A 53 -8.08 -6.92 3.19
CA ILE A 53 -8.10 -8.25 3.81
C ILE A 53 -9.46 -8.95 3.69
N CYS A 54 -10.56 -8.22 3.42
CA CYS A 54 -11.92 -8.76 3.41
C CYS A 54 -12.13 -9.92 2.42
N PRO A 55 -11.62 -9.89 1.17
CA PRO A 55 -11.78 -10.99 0.23
C PRO A 55 -11.15 -12.28 0.78
N ALA A 56 -9.95 -12.19 1.36
CA ALA A 56 -9.25 -13.33 1.95
C ALA A 56 -10.03 -13.94 3.11
N LEU A 57 -10.48 -13.11 4.06
CA LEU A 57 -11.26 -13.58 5.22
C LEU A 57 -12.56 -14.28 4.81
N LYS A 58 -13.28 -13.74 3.82
CA LYS A 58 -14.51 -14.34 3.29
C LYS A 58 -14.22 -15.70 2.65
N THR A 59 -13.18 -15.80 1.83
CA THR A 59 -12.77 -17.06 1.19
C THR A 59 -12.40 -18.12 2.23
N ILE A 60 -11.58 -17.75 3.22
CA ILE A 60 -11.14 -18.65 4.30
C ILE A 60 -12.35 -19.20 5.07
N VAL A 61 -13.24 -18.33 5.52
CA VAL A 61 -14.38 -18.72 6.37
C VAL A 61 -15.42 -19.52 5.59
N ALA A 62 -15.58 -19.27 4.29
CA ALA A 62 -16.49 -20.04 3.43
C ALA A 62 -15.97 -21.45 3.10
N SER A 63 -14.65 -21.66 3.15
CA SER A 63 -14.02 -22.91 2.72
C SER A 63 -14.47 -24.12 3.55
N SER A 64 -14.75 -25.23 2.86
CA SER A 64 -15.07 -26.51 3.48
C SER A 64 -13.85 -27.37 3.82
N ASP A 65 -12.67 -27.01 3.34
CA ASP A 65 -11.43 -27.74 3.60
C ASP A 65 -10.27 -26.75 3.58
N TYR A 66 -9.63 -26.57 4.73
CA TYR A 66 -8.55 -25.60 4.86
C TYR A 66 -7.22 -26.11 4.28
N ALA A 67 -7.07 -27.40 3.98
CA ALA A 67 -5.84 -27.96 3.43
C ALA A 67 -5.45 -27.30 2.09
N HIS A 68 -6.44 -26.95 1.27
CA HIS A 68 -6.24 -26.34 -0.05
C HIS A 68 -5.95 -24.82 0.00
N LEU A 69 -6.20 -24.15 1.14
CA LEU A 69 -6.07 -22.70 1.24
C LEU A 69 -4.62 -22.20 1.03
N ARG A 70 -3.62 -23.05 1.31
CA ARG A 70 -2.20 -22.71 1.09
C ARG A 70 -1.90 -22.37 -0.37
N SER A 71 -2.65 -22.92 -1.32
CA SER A 71 -2.50 -22.69 -2.75
C SER A 71 -3.60 -21.81 -3.37
N GLU A 72 -4.52 -21.27 -2.56
CA GLU A 72 -5.67 -20.49 -3.04
C GLU A 72 -5.34 -18.99 -3.02
N PRO A 73 -5.16 -18.34 -4.18
CA PRO A 73 -4.82 -16.91 -4.21
C PRO A 73 -5.88 -16.03 -3.56
N ALA A 74 -7.16 -16.38 -3.66
CA ALA A 74 -8.25 -15.61 -3.05
C ALA A 74 -8.30 -15.72 -1.52
N ALA A 75 -7.50 -16.61 -0.92
CA ALA A 75 -7.34 -16.76 0.52
C ALA A 75 -6.03 -16.14 1.06
N LYS A 76 -5.22 -15.52 0.18
CA LYS A 76 -3.95 -14.91 0.57
C LYS A 76 -4.21 -13.68 1.43
N LEU A 77 -3.78 -13.73 2.69
CA LEU A 77 -3.82 -12.58 3.60
C LEU A 77 -2.74 -11.55 3.18
N PRO A 78 -3.03 -10.25 3.27
CA PRO A 78 -2.04 -9.21 3.03
C PRO A 78 -0.83 -9.31 3.96
N GLY A 79 0.38 -9.16 3.41
CA GLY A 79 1.63 -9.25 4.18
C GLY A 79 2.06 -10.67 4.58
N VAL A 80 1.31 -11.71 4.16
CA VAL A 80 1.72 -13.10 4.27
C VAL A 80 2.40 -13.50 2.95
N ASP A 81 3.73 -13.52 2.94
CA ASP A 81 4.53 -13.66 1.72
C ASP A 81 4.96 -15.11 1.45
N ALA A 82 5.17 -15.92 2.49
CA ALA A 82 5.56 -17.31 2.33
C ALA A 82 4.39 -18.27 2.58
N ALA A 83 4.33 -19.35 1.81
CA ALA A 83 3.42 -20.46 2.09
C ALA A 83 3.74 -21.16 3.43
N ASP A 84 4.93 -20.91 4.00
CA ASP A 84 5.38 -21.42 5.30
C ASP A 84 4.86 -20.61 6.49
N ASP A 85 4.39 -19.38 6.25
CA ASP A 85 3.81 -18.50 7.26
C ASP A 85 2.42 -19.01 7.71
N CYS A 86 1.85 -19.98 7.00
CA CYS A 86 0.57 -20.60 7.31
C CYS A 86 0.67 -22.12 7.37
N HIS A 87 0.23 -22.69 8.50
CA HIS A 87 -0.06 -24.11 8.62
C HIS A 87 -1.52 -24.39 8.29
N THR A 88 -1.77 -25.33 7.36
CA THR A 88 -3.12 -25.74 6.96
C THR A 88 -3.36 -27.23 7.18
N SER A 89 -4.59 -27.57 7.53
CA SER A 89 -5.13 -28.94 7.59
C SER A 89 -6.62 -28.89 7.24
N ALA A 90 -7.34 -30.02 7.23
CA ALA A 90 -8.76 -30.03 6.85
C ALA A 90 -9.65 -29.02 7.63
N HIS A 91 -9.30 -28.72 8.88
CA HIS A 91 -10.14 -27.93 9.79
C HIS A 91 -9.40 -26.77 10.49
N VAL A 92 -8.13 -26.54 10.14
CA VAL A 92 -7.30 -25.50 10.78
C VAL A 92 -6.53 -24.74 9.72
N LEU A 93 -6.62 -23.42 9.79
CA LEU A 93 -5.70 -22.46 9.20
C LEU A 93 -5.02 -21.75 10.38
N ASP A 94 -3.70 -21.69 10.38
CA ASP A 94 -2.93 -21.02 11.42
C ASP A 94 -1.79 -20.26 10.77
N CYS A 95 -1.99 -18.95 10.60
CA CYS A 95 -1.05 -18.05 9.94
C CYS A 95 -0.37 -17.13 10.96
N ARG A 96 0.92 -16.86 10.75
CA ARG A 96 1.72 -15.91 11.51
C ARG A 96 2.48 -15.00 10.56
N TRP A 97 2.44 -13.70 10.82
CA TRP A 97 3.15 -12.74 9.99
C TRP A 97 3.43 -11.46 10.79
N HIS A 98 4.39 -10.68 10.30
CA HIS A 98 4.59 -9.34 10.82
C HIS A 98 3.54 -8.38 10.25
N ALA A 99 2.88 -7.62 11.12
CA ALA A 99 1.98 -6.57 10.68
C ALA A 99 2.75 -5.58 9.80
N HIS A 100 2.19 -5.25 8.64
CA HIS A 100 2.83 -4.32 7.71
C HIS A 100 2.63 -2.85 8.16
N TRP A 101 1.76 -2.62 9.13
CA TRP A 101 1.58 -1.35 9.82
C TRP A 101 2.14 -1.45 11.25
N LYS A 102 2.78 -0.37 11.70
CA LYS A 102 3.36 -0.29 13.04
C LYS A 102 2.33 0.24 14.01
N ALA A 103 2.40 -0.21 15.27
CA ALA A 103 1.75 0.46 16.38
C ALA A 103 1.95 1.99 16.31
N ASP A 104 0.87 2.76 16.21
CA ASP A 104 0.89 4.23 16.18
C ASP A 104 0.73 4.85 17.57
N GLY A 105 0.69 4.03 18.61
CA GLY A 105 0.80 4.46 20.00
C GLY A 105 0.79 3.32 21.01
N PHE A 106 0.30 2.13 20.64
CA PHE A 106 0.19 0.96 21.51
C PHE A 106 0.54 -0.35 20.81
N VAL A 107 1.20 -1.27 21.53
CA VAL A 107 1.67 -2.57 20.99
C VAL A 107 0.54 -3.44 20.39
N ASN A 108 -0.72 -3.16 20.75
CA ASN A 108 -1.90 -3.88 20.29
C ASN A 108 -2.65 -3.21 19.13
N ASP A 109 -2.23 -2.03 18.63
CA ASP A 109 -2.91 -1.37 17.50
C ASP A 109 -3.09 -2.33 16.31
N PRO A 110 -2.09 -3.17 15.95
CA PRO A 110 -2.28 -4.12 14.85
C PRO A 110 -3.33 -5.20 15.08
N LEU A 111 -3.52 -5.58 16.34
CA LEU A 111 -4.55 -6.56 16.69
C LEU A 111 -5.94 -5.92 16.71
N GLU A 112 -6.04 -4.66 17.14
CA GLU A 112 -7.30 -3.91 17.14
C GLU A 112 -7.79 -3.68 15.71
N GLU A 113 -6.90 -3.28 14.79
CA GLU A 113 -7.23 -3.11 13.37
C GLU A 113 -7.66 -4.44 12.72
N LEU A 114 -6.88 -5.52 12.89
CA LEU A 114 -7.27 -6.84 12.38
C LEU A 114 -8.62 -7.30 12.97
N GLY A 115 -8.88 -7.01 14.24
CA GLY A 115 -10.16 -7.30 14.88
C GLY A 115 -11.32 -6.52 14.26
N ALA A 116 -11.11 -5.23 13.94
CA ALA A 116 -12.09 -4.39 13.27
C ALA A 116 -12.39 -4.91 11.86
N ASP A 117 -11.37 -5.32 11.11
CA ASP A 117 -11.54 -5.92 9.79
C ASP A 117 -12.34 -7.22 9.86
N VAL A 118 -12.03 -8.11 10.80
CA VAL A 118 -12.80 -9.35 10.99
C VAL A 118 -14.28 -9.04 11.25
N ALA A 119 -14.57 -8.05 12.11
CA ALA A 119 -15.93 -7.64 12.43
C ALA A 119 -16.64 -6.98 11.23
N ALA A 120 -15.93 -6.23 10.40
CA ALA A 120 -16.48 -5.52 9.25
C ALA A 120 -16.69 -6.45 8.03
N CYS A 121 -15.77 -7.38 7.79
CA CYS A 121 -15.73 -8.20 6.59
C CYS A 121 -16.68 -9.42 6.67
N LEU A 122 -16.89 -9.99 7.87
CA LEU A 122 -17.56 -11.27 8.02
C LEU A 122 -19.02 -11.12 8.44
N PRO A 123 -19.99 -11.65 7.67
CA PRO A 123 -21.39 -11.62 8.07
C PRO A 123 -21.65 -12.58 9.24
N ASN A 124 -22.62 -12.24 10.09
CA ASN A 124 -23.03 -13.05 11.25
C ASN A 124 -21.89 -13.39 12.21
N VAL A 125 -20.91 -12.48 12.33
CA VAL A 125 -19.82 -12.56 13.28
C VAL A 125 -20.27 -12.07 14.66
N VAL A 126 -19.89 -12.80 15.70
CA VAL A 126 -20.06 -12.40 17.10
C VAL A 126 -18.67 -12.29 17.71
N HIS A 127 -18.36 -11.11 18.25
CA HIS A 127 -17.13 -10.88 18.99
C HIS A 127 -17.33 -11.32 20.45
N ASP A 128 -16.58 -12.31 20.94
CA ASP A 128 -16.77 -12.89 22.28
C ASP A 128 -15.61 -12.64 23.25
N VAL A 129 -14.37 -12.49 22.78
CA VAL A 129 -13.20 -12.13 23.59
C VAL A 129 -12.53 -10.91 23.00
N ASN A 130 -12.34 -9.89 23.83
CA ASN A 130 -11.55 -8.70 23.51
C ASN A 130 -10.54 -8.42 24.62
N THR A 131 -9.29 -8.80 24.38
CA THR A 131 -8.18 -8.56 25.30
C THR A 131 -7.02 -7.93 24.55
N PRO A 132 -6.10 -7.21 25.23
CA PRO A 132 -4.99 -6.53 24.58
C PRO A 132 -4.10 -7.43 23.71
N THR A 133 -4.11 -8.75 23.95
CA THR A 133 -3.28 -9.70 23.19
C THR A 133 -4.07 -10.75 22.42
N ARG A 134 -5.41 -10.74 22.50
CA ARG A 134 -6.26 -11.72 21.82
C ARG A 134 -7.66 -11.18 21.55
N GLN A 135 -8.08 -11.27 20.30
CA GLN A 135 -9.46 -11.10 19.85
C GLN A 135 -10.00 -12.48 19.43
N HIS A 136 -11.25 -12.79 19.75
CA HIS A 136 -11.90 -14.03 19.31
C HIS A 136 -13.31 -13.75 18.80
N PHE A 137 -13.64 -14.41 17.69
CA PHE A 137 -14.89 -14.24 16.99
C PHE A 137 -15.48 -15.59 16.63
N ILE A 138 -16.80 -15.65 16.67
CA ILE A 138 -17.58 -16.78 16.22
C ILE A 138 -18.37 -16.35 14.99
N VAL A 139 -18.12 -16.98 13.85
CA VAL A 139 -18.82 -16.71 12.60
C VAL A 139 -19.81 -17.83 12.34
N LYS A 140 -21.08 -17.45 12.13
CA LYS A 140 -22.13 -18.40 11.71
C LYS A 140 -22.21 -18.41 10.19
N ALA A 141 -21.64 -19.43 9.57
CA ALA A 141 -21.65 -19.64 8.14
C ALA A 141 -22.62 -20.78 7.79
N ALA A 142 -23.83 -20.44 7.35
CA ALA A 142 -24.90 -21.39 7.07
C ALA A 142 -25.19 -22.35 8.25
N ASP A 143 -24.78 -23.61 8.14
CA ASP A 143 -24.92 -24.70 9.11
C ASP A 143 -23.67 -24.92 9.99
N ARG A 144 -22.63 -24.10 9.80
CA ARG A 144 -21.31 -24.27 10.42
C ARG A 144 -20.96 -23.10 11.33
N ARG A 145 -20.22 -23.42 12.37
CA ARG A 145 -19.63 -22.45 13.30
C ARG A 145 -18.13 -22.42 13.05
N VAL A 146 -17.61 -21.26 12.69
CA VAL A 146 -16.17 -21.04 12.48
C VAL A 146 -15.67 -20.16 13.63
N ASN A 147 -14.60 -20.60 14.30
CA ASN A 147 -13.92 -19.82 15.33
C ASN A 147 -12.73 -19.12 14.70
N VAL A 148 -12.67 -17.79 14.81
CA VAL A 148 -11.60 -16.93 14.31
C VAL A 148 -10.90 -16.32 15.49
N THR A 149 -9.63 -16.64 15.70
CA THR A 149 -8.79 -16.08 16.77
C THR A 149 -7.70 -15.22 16.15
N ALA A 150 -7.63 -13.95 16.53
CA ALA A 150 -6.49 -13.08 16.24
C ALA A 150 -5.71 -12.83 17.53
N SER A 151 -4.38 -12.80 17.46
CA SER A 151 -3.53 -12.54 18.62
C SER A 151 -2.21 -11.92 18.22
N VAL A 152 -1.58 -11.17 19.13
CA VAL A 152 -0.16 -10.81 19.03
C VAL A 152 0.67 -11.92 19.68
N VAL A 153 1.71 -12.37 18.99
CA VAL A 153 2.61 -13.45 19.47
C VAL A 153 4.05 -12.99 19.66
N GLY A 154 4.33 -11.74 19.28
CA GLY A 154 5.62 -11.08 19.40
C GLY A 154 5.44 -9.57 19.18
N GLN A 155 6.54 -8.83 19.16
CA GLN A 155 6.52 -7.43 18.78
C GLN A 155 6.14 -7.32 17.29
N ASP A 156 5.03 -6.64 16.99
CA ASP A 156 4.47 -6.48 15.64
C ASP A 156 4.23 -7.82 14.90
N GLU A 157 4.10 -8.95 15.61
CA GLU A 157 3.82 -10.25 15.03
C GLU A 157 2.39 -10.68 15.35
N LEU A 158 1.57 -10.78 14.31
CA LEU A 158 0.19 -11.23 14.37
C LEU A 158 0.11 -12.72 14.11
N ARG A 159 -0.89 -13.35 14.73
CA ARG A 159 -1.33 -14.70 14.42
C ARG A 159 -2.83 -14.71 14.18
N LEU A 160 -3.25 -15.29 13.07
CA LEU A 160 -4.64 -15.60 12.78
C LEU A 160 -4.83 -17.11 12.75
N ARG A 161 -5.67 -17.61 13.65
CA ARG A 161 -6.06 -19.02 13.70
C ARG A 161 -7.55 -19.15 13.43
N VAL A 162 -7.89 -19.91 12.40
CA VAL A 162 -9.27 -20.22 12.03
C VAL A 162 -9.52 -21.72 12.19
N THR A 163 -10.57 -22.08 12.91
CA THR A 163 -10.94 -23.48 13.17
C THR A 163 -12.43 -23.71 12.99
N ARG A 164 -12.79 -24.94 12.65
CA ARG A 164 -14.17 -25.38 12.45
C ARG A 164 -14.38 -26.82 12.91
#